data_AF-A0A7L4QZA0-F1
#
_entry.id   AF-A0A7L4QZA0-F1
#
_cell.length_a   1.000
_cell.length_b   1.000
_cell.length_c   1.000
_cell.angle_alpha   90.00
_cell.angle_beta   90.00
_cell.angle_gamma   90.00
#
_symmetry.space_group_name_H-M   'P 1'
#
loop_
_entity.id
_entity.type
_entity.pdbx_description
1 polymer ?
#
loop_
_entity_poly.entity_id
_entity_poly.type
_entity_poly.pdbx_seq_one_letter_code
_entity_poly.pdbx_strand_id
1 'polypeptide(L)'
;QYSPGSKAAVDVWVKNFSQQPYDNFIVIANFPGTVKVKKPVLSFGSIGPGETVKKTWNVTPSIPGWLAIEEPMVVFEFAGTRYSGQLDPIWLNVQ
;
A
#
# COMPACT_ATOMS: atom_id res chain seq x y z
N GLN A 1 0.78 -4.31 -18.92
CA GLN A 1 -0.15 -3.20 -19.22
C GLN A 1 -1.48 -3.54 -18.57
N TYR A 2 -2.08 -2.60 -17.85
CA TYR A 2 -3.36 -2.81 -17.18
C TYR A 2 -4.47 -2.33 -18.09
N SER A 3 -5.55 -3.09 -18.22
CA SER A 3 -6.72 -2.73 -19.01
C SER A 3 -7.95 -2.59 -18.12
N PRO A 4 -8.96 -1.80 -18.53
CA PRO A 4 -10.21 -1.70 -17.81
C PRO A 4 -10.84 -3.08 -17.59
N GLY A 5 -11.43 -3.30 -16.41
CA GLY A 5 -12.03 -4.56 -15.99
C GLY A 5 -11.04 -5.68 -15.66
N SER A 6 -9.75 -5.51 -15.91
CA SER A 6 -8.72 -6.51 -15.63
C SER A 6 -8.05 -6.28 -14.28
N LYS A 7 -7.60 -7.36 -13.64
CA LYS A 7 -6.89 -7.25 -12.36
C LYS A 7 -5.51 -6.64 -12.55
N ALA A 8 -5.20 -5.67 -11.71
CA ALA A 8 -3.90 -5.04 -11.59
C ALA A 8 -3.32 -5.31 -10.20
N ALA A 9 -2.04 -5.70 -10.14
CA ALA A 9 -1.31 -5.85 -8.89
C ALA A 9 -0.50 -4.58 -8.62
N VAL A 10 -0.66 -4.01 -7.42
CA VAL A 10 0.17 -2.93 -6.90
C VAL A 10 0.90 -3.45 -5.67
N ASP A 11 2.21 -3.60 -5.81
CA ASP A 11 3.07 -4.18 -4.78
C ASP A 11 3.59 -3.10 -3.82
N VAL A 12 3.42 -3.35 -2.53
CA VAL A 12 3.96 -2.52 -1.46
C VAL A 12 5.06 -3.29 -0.76
N TRP A 13 6.26 -2.75 -0.83
CA TRP A 13 7.46 -3.29 -0.19
C TRP A 13 7.84 -2.42 1.00
N VAL A 14 8.14 -3.06 2.12
CA VAL A 14 8.57 -2.38 3.35
C VAL A 14 9.86 -3.03 3.81
N LYS A 15 10.87 -2.21 4.09
CA LYS A 15 12.13 -2.65 4.69
C LYS A 15 12.35 -1.97 6.02
N ASN A 16 12.65 -2.76 7.05
CA ASN A 16 13.06 -2.25 8.35
C ASN A 16 14.58 -2.04 8.36
N PHE A 17 15.01 -0.78 8.40
CA PHE A 17 16.43 -0.40 8.48
C PHE A 17 16.91 -0.22 9.93
N SER A 18 16.02 -0.32 10.91
CA SER A 18 16.32 -0.18 12.32
C SER A 18 16.82 -1.49 12.95
N GLN A 19 17.39 -1.37 14.14
CA GLN A 19 17.80 -2.49 15.01
C GLN A 19 16.66 -2.98 15.92
N GLN A 20 15.47 -2.36 15.84
CA GLN A 20 14.27 -2.75 16.58
C GLN A 20 13.13 -3.04 15.59
N PRO A 21 12.15 -3.91 15.95
CA PRO A 21 11.03 -4.21 15.07
C PRO A 21 10.13 -2.99 14.83
N TYR A 22 9.43 -3.01 13.70
CA TYR A 22 8.21 -2.20 13.52
C TYR A 22 7.02 -3.08 13.86
N ASP A 23 6.20 -2.68 14.82
CA ASP A 23 5.04 -3.44 15.25
C ASP A 23 3.76 -2.87 14.66
N ASN A 24 2.74 -3.72 14.52
CA ASN A 24 1.42 -3.32 14.02
C ASN A 24 1.47 -2.51 12.71
N PHE A 25 2.44 -2.81 11.84
CA PHE A 25 2.69 -2.07 10.62
C PHE A 25 1.56 -2.30 9.62
N ILE A 26 0.94 -1.21 9.18
CA ILE A 26 -0.13 -1.21 8.19
C ILE A 26 0.10 -0.12 7.15
N VAL A 27 -0.39 -0.37 5.93
CA VAL A 27 -0.50 0.64 4.88
C VAL A 27 -1.95 0.71 4.45
N ILE A 28 -2.50 1.92 4.43
CA ILE A 28 -3.88 2.22 4.04
C ILE A 28 -3.81 3.18 2.85
N ALA A 29 -4.73 3.08 1.90
CA ALA A 29 -4.83 4.08 0.84
C ALA A 29 -6.29 4.30 0.45
N ASN A 30 -6.55 5.46 -0.13
CA ASN A 30 -7.84 5.80 -0.72
C ASN A 30 -7.85 5.40 -2.19
N PHE A 31 -8.91 4.74 -2.62
CA PHE A 31 -9.08 4.30 -4.00
C PHE A 31 -10.28 5.02 -4.59
N PRO A 32 -10.15 5.66 -5.77
CA PRO A 32 -11.27 6.34 -6.41
C PRO A 32 -12.35 5.31 -6.78
N GLY A 33 -13.60 5.74 -6.91
CA GLY A 33 -14.73 4.84 -7.22
C GLY A 33 -14.58 4.04 -8.53
N THR A 34 -13.67 4.47 -9.40
CA THR A 34 -13.28 3.80 -10.65
C THR A 34 -12.25 2.69 -10.46
N VAL A 35 -11.74 2.46 -9.24
CA VAL A 35 -10.77 1.43 -8.89
C VAL A 35 -11.34 0.55 -7.78
N LYS A 36 -11.79 -0.65 -8.13
CA LYS A 36 -12.27 -1.61 -7.13
C LYS A 36 -11.10 -2.27 -6.42
N VAL A 37 -11.14 -2.31 -5.09
CA VAL A 37 -10.18 -3.03 -4.25
C VAL A 37 -10.92 -3.76 -3.13
N LYS A 38 -10.52 -5.01 -2.84
CA LYS A 38 -11.18 -5.81 -1.79
C LYS A 38 -10.68 -5.45 -0.39
N LYS A 39 -9.39 -5.11 -0.27
CA LYS A 39 -8.71 -4.82 0.99
C LYS A 39 -7.86 -3.56 0.81
N PRO A 40 -8.40 -2.36 1.08
CA PRO A 40 -7.62 -1.12 0.98
C PRO A 40 -6.55 -1.02 2.06
N VAL A 41 -6.72 -1.73 3.18
CA VAL A 41 -5.71 -1.87 4.24
C VAL A 41 -4.85 -3.11 3.99
N LEU A 42 -3.53 -2.91 3.95
CA LEU A 42 -2.53 -3.97 3.99
C LEU A 42 -1.93 -4.04 5.39
N SER A 43 -2.21 -5.13 6.10
CA SER A 43 -1.57 -5.41 7.38
C SER A 43 -0.33 -6.27 7.18
N PHE A 44 0.81 -5.74 7.63
CA PHE A 44 2.10 -6.42 7.63
C PHE A 44 2.41 -7.05 8.99
N GLY A 45 1.84 -6.52 10.08
CA GLY A 45 2.08 -7.05 11.42
C GLY A 45 3.40 -6.54 11.98
N SER A 46 4.17 -7.42 12.62
CA SER A 46 5.54 -7.08 13.07
C SER A 46 6.52 -7.33 11.93
N ILE A 47 7.47 -6.42 11.74
CA ILE A 47 8.55 -6.48 10.75
C ILE A 47 9.88 -6.39 11.51
N GLY A 48 10.63 -7.48 11.53
CA GLY A 48 11.87 -7.60 12.30
C GLY A 48 13.02 -6.72 11.78
N PRO A 49 14.08 -6.53 12.58
CA PRO A 49 15.27 -5.79 12.17
C PRO A 49 15.88 -6.33 10.86
N GLY A 50 16.13 -5.45 9.89
CA GLY A 50 16.70 -5.81 8.58
C GLY A 50 15.73 -6.53 7.62
N GLU A 51 14.53 -6.90 8.07
CA GLU A 51 13.57 -7.65 7.27
C GLU A 51 13.01 -6.79 6.12
N THR A 52 12.71 -7.45 5.00
CA THR A 52 11.96 -6.87 3.89
C THR A 52 10.72 -7.72 3.62
N VAL A 53 9.55 -7.10 3.65
CA VAL A 53 8.26 -7.75 3.46
C VAL A 53 7.51 -7.14 2.27
N LYS A 54 6.61 -7.93 1.70
CA LYS A 54 5.78 -7.55 0.54
C LYS A 54 4.32 -7.89 0.79
N LYS A 55 3.43 -6.95 0.45
CA LYS A 55 2.00 -7.21 0.27
C LYS A 55 1.53 -6.57 -1.03
N THR A 56 0.38 -7.01 -1.54
CA THR A 56 -0.12 -6.58 -2.84
C THR A 56 -1.57 -6.14 -2.71
N TRP A 57 -1.88 -4.93 -3.17
CA TRP A 57 -3.24 -4.56 -3.51
C TRP A 57 -3.59 -5.19 -4.86
N ASN A 58 -4.63 -6.01 -4.88
CA ASN A 58 -5.25 -6.47 -6.12
C ASN A 58 -6.40 -5.52 -6.44
N VAL A 59 -6.20 -4.68 -7.45
CA VAL A 59 -7.17 -3.66 -7.86
C VAL A 59 -7.77 -4.02 -9.22
N THR A 60 -8.94 -3.46 -9.51
CA THR A 60 -9.60 -3.63 -10.80
C THR A 60 -10.12 -2.26 -11.24
N PRO A 61 -9.40 -1.54 -12.11
CA PRO A 61 -9.86 -0.28 -12.68
C PRO A 61 -11.02 -0.52 -13.63
N SER A 62 -11.96 0.43 -13.73
CA SER A 62 -13.12 0.33 -14.61
C SER A 62 -13.06 1.24 -15.82
N ILE A 63 -12.09 2.16 -15.88
CA ILE A 63 -11.90 3.12 -16.99
C ILE A 63 -10.43 3.16 -17.40
N PRO A 64 -10.12 3.52 -18.67
CA PRO A 64 -8.75 3.78 -19.11
C PRO A 64 -8.25 5.13 -18.59
N GLY A 65 -6.93 5.34 -18.68
CA GLY A 65 -6.25 6.58 -18.28
C GLY A 65 -5.37 6.42 -17.04
N TRP A 66 -4.90 7.56 -16.54
CA TRP A 66 -4.12 7.65 -15.31
C TRP A 66 -5.05 7.71 -14.11
N LEU A 67 -4.95 6.71 -13.23
CA LEU A 67 -5.73 6.63 -11.99
C LEU A 67 -4.81 6.79 -10.80
N ALA A 68 -5.15 7.71 -9.89
CA ALA A 68 -4.43 7.89 -8.64
C ALA A 68 -4.95 6.92 -7.57
N ILE A 69 -4.04 6.24 -6.89
CA ILE A 69 -4.28 5.69 -5.55
C ILE A 69 -3.86 6.81 -4.59
N GLU A 70 -4.85 7.37 -3.92
CA GLU A 70 -4.73 8.63 -3.21
C GLU A 70 -4.25 8.41 -1.77
N GLU A 71 -3.39 9.32 -1.33
CA GLU A 71 -2.97 9.48 0.06
C GLU A 71 -2.59 8.18 0.78
N PRO A 72 -1.66 7.35 0.24
CA PRO A 72 -1.22 6.17 0.97
C PRO A 72 -0.64 6.58 2.33
N MET A 73 -1.19 6.04 3.41
CA MET A 73 -0.78 6.29 4.78
C MET A 73 -0.15 5.05 5.38
N VAL A 74 1.04 5.22 5.93
CA VAL A 74 1.74 4.22 6.72
C VAL A 74 1.47 4.48 8.19
N VAL A 75 1.15 3.43 8.95
CA VAL A 75 0.99 3.51 10.41
C VAL A 75 1.69 2.32 11.04
N PHE A 76 2.47 2.55 12.08
CA PHE A 76 3.20 1.49 12.79
C PHE A 76 3.62 1.95 14.18
N GLU A 77 4.04 1.00 15.00
CA GLU A 77 4.62 1.23 16.32
C GLU A 77 6.12 0.96 16.27
N PHE A 78 6.89 1.81 16.93
CA PHE A 78 8.34 1.70 17.01
C PHE A 78 8.82 2.24 18.36
N ALA A 79 9.60 1.44 19.10
CA ALA A 79 10.09 1.78 20.43
C ALA A 79 8.97 2.25 21.40
N GLY A 80 7.80 1.61 21.34
CA GLY A 80 6.64 1.94 22.18
C GLY A 80 5.87 3.20 21.78
N THR A 81 6.25 3.84 20.66
CA THR A 81 5.56 5.04 20.14
C THR A 81 4.88 4.71 18.81
N ARG A 82 3.67 5.21 18.61
CA ARG A 82 2.94 5.08 17.34
C ARG A 82 3.32 6.21 16.38
N TYR A 83 3.68 5.84 15.16
CA TYR A 83 4.02 6.75 14.07
C TYR A 83 3.01 6.61 12.93
N SER A 84 2.80 7.71 12.21
CA SER A 84 2.02 7.74 10.98
C SER A 84 2.64 8.72 9.99
N GLY A 85 2.59 8.38 8.70
CA GLY A 85 3.09 9.23 7.63
C GLY A 85 2.31 9.03 6.34
N GLN A 86 1.99 10.13 5.67
CA GLN A 86 1.36 10.14 4.36
C GLN A 86 2.45 10.13 3.27
N LEU A 87 2.21 9.36 2.22
CA LEU A 87 3.03 9.26 1.02
C LEU A 87 2.33 9.97 -0.15
N ASP A 88 3.10 10.24 -1.19
CA ASP A 88 2.56 10.78 -2.43
C ASP A 88 1.60 9.79 -3.11
N PRO A 89 0.65 10.29 -3.92
CA PRO A 89 -0.22 9.45 -4.73
C PRO A 89 0.55 8.51 -5.65
N ILE A 90 0.04 7.29 -5.80
CA ILE A 90 0.59 6.30 -6.71
C ILE A 90 -0.25 6.29 -7.99
N TRP A 91 0.40 6.43 -9.14
CA TRP A 91 -0.28 6.51 -10.43
C TRP A 91 -0.29 5.18 -11.18
N LEU A 92 -1.48 4.71 -11.52
CA LEU A 92 -1.72 3.52 -12.35
C LEU A 92 -2.06 3.96 -13.77
N ASN A 93 -1.24 3.56 -14.75
CA ASN A 93 -1.56 3.74 -16.17
C ASN A 93 -2.40 2.58 -16.69
N VAL A 94 -3.65 2.85 -17.03
CA VAL A 94 -4.61 1.87 -17.58
C VAL A 94 -4.83 2.18 -19.05
N GLN A 95 -4.61 1.18 -19.92
CA GLN A 95 -4.74 1.26 -21.38
C GLN A 95 -6.05 0.64 -21.86
#